data_AF-A0A2E4SBD7-F1
#
_entry.id   AF-A0A2E4SBD7-F1
#
_cell.length_a   1.000
_cell.length_b   1.000
_cell.length_c   1.000
_cell.angle_alpha   90.00
_cell.angle_beta   90.00
_cell.angle_gamma   90.00
#
_symmetry.space_group_name_H-M   'P 1'
#
loop_
_entity.id
_entity.type
_entity.pdbx_description
1 polymer ?
#
loop_
_entity_poly.entity_id
_entity_poly.type
_entity_poly.pdbx_seq_one_letter_code
_entity_poly.pdbx_strand_id
1 'polypeptide(L)'
;MYVGLDGCRYGWVCCQIQDNKISFVLLKHISDITKLNSTLMFIDIPIGLGDKKVKRTIDVELRKLLSKSRKSSVFTPPIMEVLDVENYKIANEISKKNFRQRHLYSILEHFKKNKRSE
;
A
#
# COMPACT_ATOMS: atom_id res chain seq x y z
N MET A 1 -15.87 6.21 -17.66
CA MET A 1 -15.94 5.25 -16.53
C MET A 1 -14.89 5.64 -15.50
N TYR A 2 -15.28 5.72 -14.23
CA TYR A 2 -14.35 5.95 -13.10
C TYR A 2 -14.07 4.63 -12.39
N VAL A 3 -12.84 4.42 -11.90
CA VAL A 3 -12.49 3.19 -11.19
C VAL A 3 -11.79 3.50 -9.87
N GLY A 4 -12.35 3.04 -8.75
CA GLY A 4 -11.66 3.03 -7.46
C GLY A 4 -11.00 1.67 -7.22
N LEU A 5 -9.78 1.66 -6.70
CA LEU A 5 -9.00 0.46 -6.45
C LEU A 5 -8.58 0.38 -4.98
N ASP A 6 -8.73 -0.80 -4.39
CA ASP A 6 -8.20 -1.10 -3.06
C ASP A 6 -7.62 -2.52 -3.00
N GLY A 7 -6.64 -2.74 -2.13
CA GLY A 7 -6.01 -4.03 -1.93
C GLY A 7 -6.92 -4.99 -1.15
N CYS A 8 -7.12 -6.21 -1.65
CA CYS A 8 -7.99 -7.21 -1.02
C CYS A 8 -7.35 -8.60 -1.09
N ARG A 9 -7.73 -9.59 -0.27
CA ARG A 9 -7.06 -10.91 -0.16
C ARG A 9 -6.70 -11.62 -1.49
N TYR A 10 -7.45 -11.37 -2.55
CA TYR A 10 -7.21 -11.92 -3.89
C TYR A 10 -6.12 -11.16 -4.69
N GLY A 11 -5.95 -9.87 -4.42
CA GLY A 11 -5.10 -8.93 -5.16
C GLY A 11 -5.68 -7.53 -4.97
N TRP A 12 -6.47 -7.09 -5.95
CA TRP A 12 -7.13 -5.79 -5.98
C TRP A 12 -8.61 -5.95 -6.29
N VAL A 13 -9.45 -5.18 -5.59
CA VAL A 13 -10.84 -4.97 -5.95
C VAL A 13 -10.98 -3.63 -6.65
N CYS A 14 -11.65 -3.64 -7.79
CA CYS A 14 -11.93 -2.45 -8.60
C CYS A 14 -13.42 -2.17 -8.56
N CYS A 15 -13.81 -1.02 -7.99
CA CYS A 15 -15.16 -0.49 -8.07
C CYS A 15 -15.28 0.40 -9.30
N GLN A 16 -16.11 0.02 -10.26
CA GLN A 16 -16.31 0.74 -11.51
C GLN A 16 -17.63 1.51 -11.46
N ILE A 17 -17.57 2.79 -11.83
CA ILE A 17 -18.74 3.67 -11.90
C ILE A 17 -18.91 4.18 -13.33
N GLN A 18 -20.05 3.85 -13.92
CA GLN A 18 -20.46 4.30 -15.25
C GLN A 18 -21.99 4.43 -15.29
N ASP A 19 -22.51 5.57 -15.77
CA ASP A 19 -23.94 5.82 -15.98
C ASP A 19 -24.80 5.50 -14.73
N ASN A 20 -24.35 5.94 -13.56
CA ASN A 20 -24.93 5.65 -12.24
C ASN A 20 -25.02 4.16 -11.85
N LYS A 21 -24.34 3.28 -12.57
CA LYS A 21 -24.20 1.86 -12.23
C LYS A 21 -22.86 1.59 -11.58
N ILE A 22 -22.86 0.69 -10.62
CA ILE A 22 -21.68 0.22 -9.90
C ILE A 22 -21.45 -1.25 -10.26
N SER A 23 -20.24 -1.59 -10.68
CA SER A 23 -19.79 -2.97 -10.86
C SER A 23 -18.45 -3.20 -10.18
N PHE A 24 -18.15 -4.46 -9.88
CA PHE A 24 -16.90 -4.86 -9.24
C PHE A 24 -16.15 -5.85 -10.10
N VAL A 25 -14.83 -5.65 -10.20
CA VAL A 25 -13.91 -6.57 -10.87
C VAL A 25 -12.76 -6.87 -9.92
N LEU A 26 -12.29 -8.13 -9.93
CA LEU A 26 -11.10 -8.53 -9.20
C LEU A 26 -9.91 -8.62 -10.16
N LEU A 27 -8.81 -7.99 -9.78
CA LEU A 27 -7.53 -8.12 -10.47
C LEU A 27 -6.54 -8.83 -9.56
N LYS A 28 -5.79 -9.80 -10.09
CA LYS A 28 -4.76 -10.49 -9.29
C LYS A 28 -3.53 -9.61 -9.15
N HIS A 29 -3.12 -8.94 -10.24
CA HIS A 29 -1.98 -8.04 -10.26
C HIS A 29 -2.42 -6.62 -10.61
N ILE A 30 -1.77 -5.60 -10.03
CA ILE A 30 -2.07 -4.21 -10.36
C ILE A 30 -1.73 -3.88 -11.83
N SER A 31 -0.80 -4.60 -12.45
CA SER A 31 -0.49 -4.46 -13.87
C SER A 31 -1.69 -4.79 -14.79
N ASP A 32 -2.64 -5.59 -14.29
CA ASP A 32 -3.85 -5.96 -15.03
C ASP A 32 -4.83 -4.78 -15.19
N ILE A 33 -4.60 -3.64 -14.55
CA ILE A 33 -5.45 -2.44 -14.70
C ILE A 33 -5.52 -1.95 -16.14
N THR A 34 -4.49 -2.24 -16.94
CA THR A 34 -4.44 -1.89 -18.37
C THR A 34 -5.53 -2.57 -19.19
N LYS A 35 -6.15 -3.64 -18.65
CA LYS A 35 -7.30 -4.33 -19.24
C LYS A 35 -8.63 -3.59 -18.99
N LEU A 36 -8.66 -2.62 -18.07
CA LEU A 36 -9.85 -1.85 -17.74
C LEU A 36 -9.88 -0.54 -18.54
N ASN A 37 -10.98 -0.29 -19.25
CA ASN A 37 -11.17 0.97 -19.97
C ASN A 37 -11.67 2.08 -19.04
N SER A 38 -10.79 2.77 -18.33
CA SER A 38 -11.15 3.87 -17.42
C SER A 38 -10.76 5.24 -17.96
N THR A 39 -11.57 6.25 -17.66
CA THR A 39 -11.22 7.66 -17.85
C THR A 39 -10.29 8.15 -16.74
N LEU A 40 -10.51 7.68 -15.51
CA LEU A 40 -9.73 8.06 -14.33
C LEU A 40 -9.80 6.95 -13.28
N MET A 41 -8.66 6.70 -12.65
CA MET A 41 -8.50 5.70 -11.59
C MET A 41 -8.09 6.35 -10.27
N PHE A 42 -8.61 5.83 -9.17
CA PHE A 42 -8.31 6.27 -7.81
C PHE A 42 -7.73 5.10 -7.03
N ILE A 43 -6.59 5.30 -6.40
CA ILE A 43 -5.90 4.27 -5.62
C ILE A 43 -5.38 4.89 -4.33
N ASP A 44 -5.77 4.31 -3.19
CA ASP A 44 -5.27 4.74 -1.89
C ASP A 44 -3.96 4.01 -1.56
N ILE A 45 -2.85 4.56 -2.07
CA ILE A 45 -1.50 4.06 -1.77
C ILE A 45 -0.58 5.19 -1.31
N PRO A 46 0.39 4.89 -0.44
CA PRO A 46 1.41 5.85 -0.09
C PRO A 46 2.28 6.19 -1.32
N ILE A 47 2.36 7.48 -1.64
CA ILE A 47 3.27 8.02 -2.66
C ILE A 47 4.54 8.54 -1.99
N GLY A 48 5.70 8.12 -2.47
CA GLY A 48 6.99 8.52 -1.92
C GLY A 48 7.32 7.78 -0.63
N LEU A 49 7.70 6.50 -0.76
CA LEU A 49 8.21 5.69 0.33
C LEU A 49 9.60 6.21 0.75
N GLY A 50 9.89 6.12 2.05
CA GLY A 50 11.20 6.49 2.55
C GLY A 50 12.25 5.40 2.28
N ASP A 51 13.51 5.80 2.30
CA ASP A 51 14.66 4.91 2.31
C ASP A 51 15.75 5.46 3.26
N LYS A 52 16.92 4.83 3.30
CA LYS A 52 18.05 5.27 4.15
C LYS A 52 18.52 6.70 3.88
N LYS A 53 18.37 7.19 2.65
CA LYS A 53 18.80 8.53 2.20
C LYS A 53 17.67 9.56 2.33
N VAL A 54 16.43 9.15 2.03
CA VAL A 54 15.25 10.02 1.99
C VAL A 54 14.28 9.58 3.07
N LYS A 55 14.20 10.37 4.14
CA LYS A 55 13.20 10.16 5.20
C LYS A 55 11.88 10.80 4.80
N ARG A 56 10.80 10.05 4.96
CA ARG A 56 9.43 10.58 4.85
C ARG A 56 9.09 11.42 6.10
N THR A 57 9.49 12.70 6.08
CA THR A 57 9.33 13.62 7.21
C THR A 57 7.87 14.02 7.46
N ILE A 58 7.03 14.01 6.42
CA ILE A 58 5.63 14.45 6.51
C ILE A 58 4.84 13.69 7.59
N ASP A 59 5.05 12.38 7.73
CA ASP A 59 4.35 11.57 8.75
C ASP A 59 4.82 11.89 10.17
N VAL A 60 6.06 12.35 10.32
CA VAL A 60 6.62 12.79 11.61
C VAL A 60 6.04 14.13 11.99
N GLU A 61 6.02 15.08 11.05
CA GLU A 61 5.45 16.41 11.28
C GLU A 61 3.95 16.33 11.56
N LEU A 62 3.20 15.51 10.81
CA LEU A 62 1.77 15.31 11.04
C LEU A 62 1.50 14.78 12.46
N ARG A 63 2.31 13.86 12.98
CA ARG A 63 2.17 13.35 14.36
C ARG A 63 2.46 14.38 15.45
N LYS A 64 3.23 15.44 15.15
CA LYS A 64 3.45 16.54 16.11
C LYS A 64 2.21 17.40 16.24
N LEU A 65 1.45 17.57 15.16
CA LEU A 65 0.22 18.37 15.12
C LEU A 65 -1.00 17.64 15.73
N LEU A 66 -0.96 16.31 15.78
CA LEU A 66 -2.08 15.50 16.29
C LEU A 66 -2.02 15.33 17.81
N SER A 67 -3.22 15.29 18.42
CA SER A 67 -3.38 14.92 19.83
C SER A 67 -2.82 13.52 20.11
N LYS A 68 -2.45 13.25 21.37
CA LYS A 68 -1.85 11.97 21.77
C LYS A 68 -2.68 10.74 21.34
N SER A 69 -4.01 10.83 21.40
CA SER A 69 -4.93 9.76 20.99
C SER A 69 -5.05 9.55 19.48
N ARG A 70 -4.61 10.52 18.66
CA ARG A 70 -4.70 10.49 17.20
C ARG A 70 -3.38 10.20 16.51
N LYS A 71 -2.25 10.19 17.23
CA LYS A 71 -0.92 9.93 16.63
C LYS A 71 -0.82 8.56 15.95
N SER A 72 -1.56 7.57 16.44
CA SER A 72 -1.65 6.23 15.84
C SER A 72 -2.51 6.17 14.58
N SER A 73 -3.33 7.19 14.30
CA SER A 73 -4.10 7.29 13.05
C SER A 73 -3.22 7.65 11.85
N VAL A 74 -1.98 8.10 12.08
CA VAL A 74 -0.99 8.27 11.02
C VAL A 74 -0.31 6.92 10.81
N PHE A 75 -0.67 6.25 9.73
CA PHE A 75 0.03 5.07 9.26
C PHE A 75 1.43 5.48 8.77
N THR A 76 2.48 4.83 9.29
CA THR A 76 3.79 4.92 8.63
C THR A 76 3.74 3.97 7.45
N PRO A 77 4.08 4.38 6.22
CA PRO A 77 4.16 3.47 5.08
C PRO A 77 5.46 2.65 5.10
N PRO A 78 5.54 1.57 4.29
CA PRO A 78 6.73 0.75 4.22
C PRO A 78 7.93 1.54 3.68
N ILE A 79 9.14 1.05 3.94
CA ILE A 79 10.37 1.61 3.34
C ILE A 79 10.71 0.88 2.03
N MET A 80 11.46 1.53 1.15
CA MET A 80 11.86 0.92 -0.13
C MET A 80 12.63 -0.39 0.06
N GLU A 81 13.52 -0.46 1.05
CA GLU A 81 14.44 -1.60 1.25
C GLU A 81 13.73 -2.91 1.59
N VAL A 82 12.47 -2.88 1.99
CA VAL A 82 11.74 -4.10 2.35
C VAL A 82 10.82 -4.61 1.25
N LEU A 83 10.66 -3.87 0.16
CA LEU A 83 9.80 -4.28 -0.95
C LEU A 83 10.33 -5.55 -1.64
N ASP A 84 11.65 -5.70 -1.71
CA ASP A 84 12.33 -6.81 -2.38
C ASP A 84 12.69 -7.97 -1.43
N VAL A 85 12.40 -7.83 -0.14
CA VAL A 85 12.80 -8.81 0.88
C VAL A 85 11.89 -10.03 0.83
N GLU A 86 12.44 -11.24 0.97
CA GLU A 86 11.74 -12.52 0.75
C GLU A 86 10.61 -12.87 1.73
N ASN A 87 10.66 -12.41 2.98
CA ASN A 87 9.63 -12.76 3.95
C ASN A 87 9.42 -11.68 5.01
N TYR A 88 8.27 -11.77 5.68
CA TYR A 88 7.87 -10.84 6.73
C TYR A 88 8.92 -10.67 7.82
N LYS A 89 9.55 -11.77 8.25
CA LYS A 89 10.50 -11.76 9.36
C LYS A 89 11.69 -10.87 9.05
N ILE A 90 12.30 -11.05 7.88
CA ILE A 90 13.45 -10.24 7.45
C ILE A 90 13.04 -8.77 7.26
N ALA A 91 11.88 -8.50 6.64
CA ALA A 91 11.39 -7.14 6.44
C ALA A 91 11.16 -6.39 7.77
N ASN A 92 10.61 -7.08 8.76
CA ASN A 92 10.38 -6.53 10.10
C ASN A 92 11.71 -6.24 10.83
N GLU A 93 12.69 -7.13 10.71
CA GLU A 93 14.03 -6.93 11.30
C GLU A 93 14.73 -5.70 10.70
N ILE A 94 14.71 -5.55 9.37
CA ILE A 94 15.27 -4.39 8.66
C ILE A 94 14.58 -3.09 9.12
N SER A 95 13.25 -3.09 9.18
CA SER A 95 12.46 -1.92 9.56
C SER A 95 12.71 -1.48 11.02
N LYS A 96 12.82 -2.45 11.94
CA LYS A 96 13.15 -2.18 13.34
C LYS A 96 14.56 -1.64 13.50
N LYS A 97 15.55 -2.26 12.86
CA LYS A 97 16.97 -1.91 12.99
C LYS A 97 17.26 -0.52 12.43
N ASN A 98 16.74 -0.22 11.24
CA ASN A 98 17.13 0.97 10.50
C ASN A 98 16.18 2.17 10.71
N PHE A 99 14.90 1.91 11.07
CA PHE A 99 13.87 2.97 11.09
C PHE A 99 13.02 2.98 12.37
N ARG A 100 13.23 2.04 13.31
CA ARG A 100 12.45 1.87 14.56
C ARG A 100 10.93 1.73 14.33
N GLN A 101 10.53 1.23 13.17
CA GLN A 101 9.11 1.00 12.84
C GLN A 101 8.72 -0.44 13.21
N ARG A 102 7.58 -0.62 13.93
CA ARG A 102 7.16 -1.93 14.48
C ARG A 102 5.96 -2.59 13.79
N HIS A 103 5.13 -1.81 13.10
CA HIS A 103 3.86 -2.27 12.55
C HIS A 103 3.80 -1.84 11.10
N LEU A 104 3.87 -2.78 10.15
CA LEU A 104 3.71 -2.37 8.76
C LEU A 104 3.47 -3.44 7.69
N TYR A 105 3.38 -4.74 8.01
CA TYR A 105 3.62 -5.74 6.95
C TYR A 105 2.61 -6.89 6.82
N SER A 106 1.36 -6.68 7.25
CA SER A 106 0.25 -7.47 6.68
C SER A 106 0.19 -7.35 5.16
N ILE A 107 0.70 -6.23 4.61
CA ILE A 107 0.74 -5.93 3.18
C ILE A 107 1.84 -6.74 2.43
N LEU A 108 2.98 -7.08 3.05
CA LEU A 108 4.05 -7.83 2.35
C LEU A 108 3.70 -9.31 2.10
N GLU A 109 3.00 -9.96 3.04
CA GLU A 109 2.45 -11.30 2.83
C GLU A 109 1.46 -11.33 1.64
N HIS A 110 0.79 -10.19 1.43
CA HIS A 110 -0.14 -9.98 0.34
C HIS A 110 0.54 -9.82 -1.03
N PHE A 111 1.65 -9.07 -1.08
CA PHE A 111 2.46 -8.93 -2.30
C PHE A 111 3.10 -10.24 -2.75
N LYS A 112 3.41 -11.17 -1.84
CA LYS A 112 4.11 -12.43 -2.19
C LYS A 112 3.23 -13.62 -2.52
N LYS A 113 1.98 -13.69 -2.04
CA LYS A 113 1.05 -14.73 -2.52
C LYS A 113 0.86 -14.67 -4.04
N ASN A 114 1.06 -13.50 -4.64
CA ASN A 114 0.99 -13.31 -6.09
C ASN A 114 2.31 -13.59 -6.84
N LYS A 115 3.45 -13.81 -6.15
CA LYS A 115 4.73 -14.17 -6.80
C LYS A 115 4.99 -15.68 -6.90
N ARG A 116 4.21 -16.52 -6.20
CA ARG A 116 4.35 -18.00 -6.23
C ARG A 116 3.45 -18.68 -7.28
N SER A 117 2.93 -17.93 -8.25
CA SER A 117 2.05 -18.47 -9.31
C SER A 117 2.64 -18.31 -10.72
N GLU A 118 3.92 -17.96 -10.84
CA GLU A 118 4.69 -17.98 -12.08
C GLU A 118 5.62 -19.19 -12.08
#